data_AF-A0A8J7ACH2-F1
#
_entry.id   AF-A0A8J7ACH2-F1
#
_cell.length_a   1.000
_cell.length_b   1.000
_cell.length_c   1.000
_cell.angle_alpha   90.00
_cell.angle_beta   90.00
_cell.angle_gamma   90.00
#
_symmetry.space_group_name_H-M   'P 1'
#
loop_
_entity.id
_entity.type
_entity.pdbx_description
1 polymer ?
#
loop_
_entity_poly.entity_id
_entity_poly.type
_entity_poly.pdbx_seq_one_letter_code
_entity_poly.pdbx_strand_id
1 'polypeptide(L)'
;MTSNQDPAMDGTITASRKTTAKSTNGFKAQLQPFVDALNGAKAGDFSVRLAEDNDLGEVAIAFNEMIASVRDSIRQMAEVAATVASSAEELTAVSSEMSGNASQTAEQATSASASAEQVSQNAITVATAVEEMTASIREIARNSAQGAKIATDAVGTAVKTNATINKLGQSSIDIGKVVKVITSIAQQTNLLALNATIEAARAGDAGKGFAVVASEVKELAKQTANATEDISQRIEAIQTDTNGAVEAITEITGVVNQISDIQTTIASAVEEQTATTSEISRNVAESAKGATNIAKNIGIVAQNALSTTSGANNTSQAAEELARIAAELQKIVGKFKF
;
A
#
# COMPACT_ATOMS: atom_id res chain seq x y z
N MET A 1 -63.39 -123.59 -38.94
CA MET A 1 -64.55 -123.34 -38.07
C MET A 1 -64.09 -123.64 -36.66
N THR A 2 -64.01 -122.78 -35.66
CA THR A 2 -64.46 -121.41 -35.39
C THR A 2 -63.66 -120.98 -34.15
N SER A 3 -62.92 -119.86 -34.21
CA SER A 3 -63.21 -118.64 -33.47
C SER A 3 -63.62 -118.84 -32.01
N ASN A 4 -62.73 -118.50 -31.07
CA ASN A 4 -63.14 -117.74 -29.88
C ASN A 4 -61.94 -116.94 -29.34
N GLN A 5 -61.97 -115.63 -29.59
CA GLN A 5 -61.08 -114.64 -28.98
C GLN A 5 -61.46 -114.49 -27.50
N ASP A 6 -60.49 -114.71 -26.61
CA ASP A 6 -60.69 -114.47 -25.19
C ASP A 6 -60.38 -112.98 -24.87
N PRO A 7 -61.35 -112.17 -24.40
CA PRO A 7 -61.22 -110.71 -24.23
C PRO A 7 -60.59 -110.28 -22.89
N ALA A 8 -60.09 -111.22 -22.08
CA ALA A 8 -59.77 -110.94 -20.67
C ALA A 8 -58.41 -110.26 -20.40
N MET A 9 -57.45 -110.28 -21.34
CA MET A 9 -56.17 -109.55 -21.17
C MET A 9 -56.23 -108.07 -21.59
N ASP A 10 -57.23 -107.65 -22.37
CA ASP A 10 -57.34 -106.27 -22.86
C ASP A 10 -57.88 -105.32 -21.77
N GLY A 11 -58.75 -105.81 -20.89
CA GLY A 11 -59.39 -105.03 -19.82
C GLY A 11 -58.45 -104.54 -18.71
N THR A 12 -57.44 -105.34 -18.33
CA THR A 12 -56.47 -104.97 -17.28
C THR A 12 -55.40 -104.02 -17.82
N ILE A 13 -55.02 -104.16 -19.10
CA ILE A 13 -54.10 -103.25 -19.77
C ILE A 13 -54.77 -101.89 -20.04
N THR A 14 -56.07 -101.86 -20.40
CA THR A 14 -56.83 -100.61 -20.55
C THR A 14 -57.16 -99.94 -19.22
N ALA A 15 -57.43 -100.68 -18.14
CA ALA A 15 -57.60 -100.11 -16.80
C ALA A 15 -56.29 -99.50 -16.28
N SER A 16 -55.17 -100.21 -16.36
CA SER A 16 -53.86 -99.67 -15.99
C SER A 16 -53.48 -98.47 -16.86
N ARG A 17 -53.72 -98.51 -18.19
CA ARG A 17 -53.52 -97.34 -19.07
C ARG A 17 -54.41 -96.14 -18.71
N LYS A 18 -55.67 -96.35 -18.30
CA LYS A 18 -56.57 -95.27 -17.86
C LYS A 18 -56.13 -94.67 -16.51
N THR A 19 -55.69 -95.48 -15.56
CA THR A 19 -55.20 -95.00 -14.25
C THR A 19 -53.85 -94.28 -14.39
N THR A 20 -52.94 -94.80 -15.21
CA THR A 20 -51.69 -94.12 -15.56
C THR A 20 -51.96 -92.84 -16.34
N ALA A 21 -52.87 -92.81 -17.33
CA ALA A 21 -53.24 -91.59 -18.05
C ALA A 21 -53.93 -90.55 -17.15
N LYS A 22 -54.78 -90.96 -16.20
CA LYS A 22 -55.42 -90.06 -15.22
C LYS A 22 -54.40 -89.50 -14.21
N SER A 23 -53.42 -90.31 -13.78
CA SER A 23 -52.29 -89.88 -12.95
C SER A 23 -51.33 -88.95 -13.70
N THR A 24 -51.08 -89.20 -14.98
CA THR A 24 -50.22 -88.37 -15.83
C THR A 24 -50.90 -87.02 -16.15
N ASN A 25 -52.22 -87.02 -16.38
CA ASN A 25 -53.00 -85.80 -16.56
C ASN A 25 -53.13 -84.99 -15.25
N GLY A 26 -53.24 -85.65 -14.10
CA GLY A 26 -53.23 -84.99 -12.78
C GLY A 26 -51.90 -84.33 -12.47
N PHE A 27 -50.79 -85.02 -12.70
CA PHE A 27 -49.44 -84.46 -12.54
C PHE A 27 -49.16 -83.31 -13.52
N LYS A 28 -49.62 -83.43 -14.78
CA LYS A 28 -49.53 -82.34 -15.77
C LYS A 28 -50.35 -81.11 -15.36
N ALA A 29 -51.51 -81.30 -14.76
CA ALA A 29 -52.32 -80.21 -14.21
C ALA A 29 -51.67 -79.54 -12.99
N GLN A 30 -50.97 -80.30 -12.14
CA GLN A 30 -50.18 -79.77 -11.02
C GLN A 30 -48.93 -78.99 -11.49
N LEU A 31 -48.35 -79.35 -12.64
CA LEU A 31 -47.20 -78.64 -13.25
C LEU A 31 -47.59 -77.37 -14.00
N GLN A 32 -48.84 -77.23 -14.47
CA GLN A 32 -49.25 -76.09 -15.29
C GLN A 32 -49.05 -74.73 -14.59
N PRO A 33 -49.39 -74.54 -13.29
CA PRO A 33 -49.10 -73.31 -12.58
C PRO A 33 -47.61 -72.96 -12.52
N PHE A 34 -46.73 -73.96 -12.37
CA PHE A 34 -45.28 -73.77 -12.40
C PHE A 34 -44.80 -73.30 -13.78
N VAL A 35 -45.33 -73.90 -14.86
CA VAL A 35 -45.03 -73.50 -16.24
C VAL A 35 -45.52 -72.07 -16.51
N ASP A 36 -46.71 -71.72 -16.03
CA ASP A 36 -47.28 -70.38 -16.19
C ASP A 36 -46.48 -69.34 -15.39
N ALA A 37 -46.07 -69.67 -14.16
CA ALA A 37 -45.22 -68.81 -13.34
C ALA A 37 -43.82 -68.64 -13.93
N LEU A 38 -43.23 -69.68 -14.51
CA LEU A 38 -41.96 -69.60 -15.23
C LEU A 38 -42.08 -68.77 -16.51
N ASN A 39 -43.19 -68.90 -17.25
CA ASN A 39 -43.47 -68.06 -18.41
C ASN A 39 -43.69 -66.59 -18.01
N GLY A 40 -44.35 -66.35 -16.87
CA GLY A 40 -44.48 -65.02 -16.25
C GLY A 40 -43.12 -64.43 -15.89
N ALA A 41 -42.29 -65.17 -15.14
CA ALA A 41 -40.93 -64.75 -14.77
C ALA A 41 -40.05 -64.49 -16.01
N LYS A 42 -40.16 -65.33 -17.05
CA LYS A 42 -39.50 -65.12 -18.35
C LYS A 42 -39.94 -63.82 -19.04
N ALA A 43 -41.21 -63.45 -18.90
CA ALA A 43 -41.76 -62.18 -19.38
C ALA A 43 -41.46 -60.99 -18.44
N GLY A 44 -40.78 -61.22 -17.31
CA GLY A 44 -40.44 -60.22 -16.32
C GLY A 44 -41.50 -59.99 -15.24
N ASP A 45 -42.53 -60.83 -15.15
CA ASP A 45 -43.51 -60.81 -14.07
C ASP A 45 -43.06 -61.70 -12.90
N PHE A 46 -42.47 -61.07 -11.90
CA PHE A 46 -42.04 -61.64 -10.62
C PHE A 46 -43.08 -61.43 -9.49
N SER A 47 -44.31 -60.99 -9.82
CA SER A 47 -45.39 -60.86 -8.84
C SER A 47 -46.15 -62.16 -8.57
N VAL A 48 -45.95 -63.17 -9.42
CA VAL A 48 -46.64 -64.46 -9.35
C VAL A 48 -46.12 -65.29 -8.16
N ARG A 49 -47.04 -65.86 -7.38
CA ARG A 49 -46.76 -66.84 -6.33
C ARG A 49 -47.46 -68.16 -6.62
N LEU A 50 -46.75 -69.26 -6.38
CA LEU A 50 -47.30 -70.61 -6.48
C LEU A 50 -47.96 -71.01 -5.16
N ALA A 51 -49.06 -71.74 -5.25
CA ALA A 51 -49.73 -72.31 -4.10
C ALA A 51 -48.91 -73.47 -3.52
N GLU A 52 -48.81 -73.53 -2.20
CA GLU A 52 -47.97 -74.49 -1.46
C GLU A 52 -48.76 -75.74 -1.02
N ASP A 53 -50.07 -75.78 -1.31
CA ASP A 53 -51.04 -76.79 -0.85
C ASP A 53 -51.16 -78.02 -1.77
N ASN A 54 -50.14 -78.30 -2.58
CA ASN A 54 -50.13 -79.42 -3.54
C ASN A 54 -48.95 -80.40 -3.29
N ASP A 55 -48.96 -81.53 -4.01
CA ASP A 55 -47.94 -82.58 -3.92
C ASP A 55 -46.52 -82.12 -4.35
N LEU A 56 -46.39 -80.89 -4.89
CA LEU A 56 -45.14 -80.22 -5.27
C LEU A 56 -44.81 -79.03 -4.35
N GLY A 57 -45.38 -78.98 -3.15
CA GLY A 57 -45.24 -77.85 -2.21
C GLY A 57 -43.80 -77.41 -1.94
N GLU A 58 -42.85 -78.34 -1.78
CA GLU A 58 -41.42 -77.99 -1.60
C GLU A 58 -40.84 -77.23 -2.80
N VAL A 59 -41.24 -77.58 -4.03
CA VAL A 59 -40.82 -76.88 -5.25
C VAL A 59 -41.51 -75.51 -5.34
N ALA A 60 -42.77 -75.41 -4.91
CA ALA A 60 -43.49 -74.13 -4.84
C ALA A 60 -42.82 -73.17 -3.86
N ILE A 61 -42.40 -73.64 -2.68
CA ILE A 61 -41.66 -72.87 -1.68
C ILE A 61 -40.32 -72.39 -2.26
N ALA A 62 -39.50 -73.30 -2.81
CA ALA A 62 -38.20 -72.94 -3.39
C ALA A 62 -38.34 -71.93 -4.55
N PHE A 63 -39.36 -72.08 -5.39
CA PHE A 63 -39.68 -71.10 -6.43
C PHE A 63 -40.09 -69.75 -5.86
N ASN A 64 -41.00 -69.73 -4.88
CA ASN A 64 -41.45 -68.51 -4.22
C ASN A 64 -40.29 -67.75 -3.53
N GLU A 65 -39.36 -68.46 -2.91
CA GLU A 65 -38.13 -67.89 -2.32
C GLU A 65 -37.19 -67.32 -3.39
N MET A 66 -36.98 -68.04 -4.50
CA MET A 66 -36.20 -67.54 -5.64
C MET A 66 -36.80 -66.25 -6.21
N ILE A 67 -38.12 -66.23 -6.46
CA ILE A 67 -38.82 -65.04 -6.96
C ILE A 67 -38.73 -63.88 -5.96
N ALA A 68 -38.84 -64.16 -4.66
CA ALA A 68 -38.67 -63.15 -3.62
C ALA A 68 -37.27 -62.54 -3.64
N SER A 69 -36.22 -63.37 -3.72
CA SER A 69 -34.82 -62.88 -3.82
C SER A 69 -34.56 -62.05 -5.09
N VAL A 70 -35.12 -62.46 -6.23
CA VAL A 70 -35.01 -61.70 -7.48
C VAL A 70 -35.74 -60.37 -7.36
N ARG A 71 -36.96 -60.35 -6.83
CA ARG A 71 -37.72 -59.12 -6.58
C ARG A 71 -36.99 -58.17 -5.64
N ASP A 72 -36.44 -58.66 -4.53
CA ASP A 72 -35.69 -57.83 -3.59
C ASP A 72 -34.45 -57.23 -4.26
N SER A 73 -33.75 -58.01 -5.10
CA SER A 73 -32.62 -57.52 -5.90
C SER A 73 -33.05 -56.45 -6.91
N ILE A 74 -34.17 -56.64 -7.61
CA ILE A 74 -34.72 -55.65 -8.56
C ILE A 74 -35.14 -54.37 -7.85
N ARG A 75 -35.76 -54.48 -6.67
CA ARG A 75 -36.11 -53.34 -5.84
C ARG A 75 -34.88 -52.57 -5.38
N GLN A 76 -33.85 -53.26 -4.89
CA GLN A 76 -32.58 -52.63 -4.51
C GLN A 76 -31.92 -51.93 -5.71
N MET A 77 -31.93 -52.55 -6.90
CA MET A 77 -31.43 -51.90 -8.12
C MET A 77 -32.22 -50.63 -8.47
N ALA A 78 -33.54 -50.63 -8.32
CA ALA A 78 -34.38 -49.45 -8.54
C ALA A 78 -34.01 -48.32 -7.58
N GLU A 79 -33.87 -48.65 -6.29
CA GLU A 79 -33.50 -47.70 -5.23
C GLU A 79 -32.11 -47.12 -5.48
N VAL A 80 -31.11 -47.95 -5.79
CA VAL A 80 -29.75 -47.50 -6.14
C VAL A 80 -29.76 -46.61 -7.38
N ALA A 81 -30.50 -46.98 -8.43
CA ALA A 81 -30.60 -46.17 -9.63
C ALA A 81 -31.22 -44.78 -9.35
N ALA A 82 -32.25 -44.71 -8.50
CA ALA A 82 -32.82 -43.45 -8.06
C ALA A 82 -31.83 -42.59 -7.25
N THR A 83 -31.07 -43.20 -6.35
CA THR A 83 -30.02 -42.49 -5.61
C THR A 83 -28.93 -41.95 -6.55
N VAL A 84 -28.46 -42.75 -7.51
CA VAL A 84 -27.44 -42.30 -8.49
C VAL A 84 -27.96 -41.14 -9.34
N ALA A 85 -29.23 -41.18 -9.78
CA ALA A 85 -29.83 -40.08 -10.52
C ALA A 85 -29.87 -38.78 -9.68
N SER A 86 -30.32 -38.86 -8.42
CA SER A 86 -30.35 -37.71 -7.51
C SER A 86 -28.96 -37.14 -7.25
N SER A 87 -27.96 -37.99 -6.97
CA SER A 87 -26.58 -37.54 -6.75
C SER A 87 -25.97 -36.93 -8.01
N ALA A 88 -26.33 -37.41 -9.19
CA ALA A 88 -25.91 -36.82 -10.45
C ALA A 88 -26.49 -35.41 -10.65
N GLU A 89 -27.78 -35.20 -10.36
CA GLU A 89 -28.39 -33.86 -10.40
C GLU A 89 -27.71 -32.89 -9.42
N GLU A 90 -27.42 -33.33 -8.19
CA GLU A 90 -26.67 -32.55 -7.21
C GLU A 90 -25.26 -32.18 -7.70
N LEU A 91 -24.53 -33.15 -8.27
CA LEU A 91 -23.19 -32.90 -8.83
C LEU A 91 -23.21 -31.90 -9.98
N THR A 92 -24.22 -31.94 -10.86
CA THR A 92 -24.39 -30.96 -11.93
C THR A 92 -24.63 -29.56 -11.36
N ALA A 93 -25.51 -29.43 -10.36
CA ALA A 93 -25.78 -28.15 -9.70
C ALA A 93 -24.53 -27.56 -9.03
N VAL A 94 -23.81 -28.36 -8.24
CA VAL A 94 -22.56 -27.95 -7.57
C VAL A 94 -21.47 -27.60 -8.59
N SER A 95 -21.37 -28.34 -9.69
CA SER A 95 -20.41 -28.05 -10.76
C SER A 95 -20.72 -26.71 -11.43
N SER A 96 -21.99 -26.40 -11.69
CA SER A 96 -22.40 -25.11 -12.25
C SER A 96 -22.06 -23.96 -11.31
N GLU A 97 -22.32 -24.10 -10.01
CA GLU A 97 -21.96 -23.09 -9.01
C GLU A 97 -20.44 -22.91 -8.92
N MET A 98 -19.68 -24.00 -8.90
CA MET A 98 -18.22 -23.99 -8.85
C MET A 98 -17.62 -23.29 -10.08
N SER A 99 -18.18 -23.52 -11.27
CA SER A 99 -17.79 -22.83 -12.50
C SER A 99 -18.04 -21.32 -12.41
N GLY A 100 -19.21 -20.90 -11.90
CA GLY A 100 -19.55 -19.49 -11.67
C GLY A 100 -18.60 -18.80 -10.70
N ASN A 101 -18.37 -19.42 -9.53
CA ASN A 101 -17.46 -18.90 -8.50
C ASN A 101 -16.01 -18.80 -9.02
N ALA A 102 -15.57 -19.77 -9.80
CA ALA A 102 -14.26 -19.74 -10.43
C ALA A 102 -14.14 -18.62 -11.48
N SER A 103 -15.16 -18.41 -12.32
CA SER A 103 -15.19 -17.28 -13.27
C SER A 103 -15.09 -15.94 -12.55
N GLN A 104 -15.87 -15.75 -11.49
CA GLN A 104 -15.82 -14.53 -10.67
C GLN A 104 -14.44 -14.34 -10.02
N THR A 105 -13.81 -15.41 -9.54
CA THR A 105 -12.45 -15.36 -8.99
C THR A 105 -11.43 -14.91 -10.04
N ALA A 106 -11.54 -15.39 -11.29
CA ALA A 106 -10.66 -14.99 -12.38
C ALA A 106 -10.83 -13.50 -12.76
N GLU A 107 -12.06 -13.00 -12.77
CA GLU A 107 -12.35 -11.58 -12.99
C GLU A 107 -11.77 -10.69 -11.88
N GLN A 108 -11.99 -11.08 -10.61
CA GLN A 108 -11.42 -10.36 -9.46
C GLN A 108 -9.89 -10.38 -9.46
N ALA A 109 -9.29 -11.51 -9.83
CA ALA A 109 -7.84 -11.61 -10.02
C ALA A 109 -7.36 -10.62 -11.09
N THR A 110 -8.04 -10.53 -12.23
CA THR A 110 -7.67 -9.57 -13.29
C THR A 110 -7.70 -8.12 -12.78
N SER A 111 -8.75 -7.74 -12.03
CA SER A 111 -8.86 -6.41 -11.42
C SER A 111 -7.76 -6.13 -10.37
N ALA A 112 -7.43 -7.13 -9.54
CA ALA A 112 -6.35 -7.01 -8.57
C ALA A 112 -4.97 -6.86 -9.23
N SER A 113 -4.74 -7.56 -10.35
CA SER A 113 -3.51 -7.43 -11.14
C SER A 113 -3.36 -6.01 -11.70
N ALA A 114 -4.43 -5.46 -12.29
CA ALA A 114 -4.42 -4.09 -12.80
C ALA A 114 -4.16 -3.06 -11.68
N SER A 115 -4.74 -3.27 -10.50
CA SER A 115 -4.49 -2.42 -9.33
C SER A 115 -3.02 -2.49 -8.87
N ALA A 116 -2.43 -3.68 -8.88
CA ALA A 116 -1.02 -3.86 -8.54
C ALA A 116 -0.08 -3.20 -9.56
N GLU A 117 -0.38 -3.29 -10.87
CA GLU A 117 0.35 -2.57 -11.91
C GLU A 117 0.27 -1.05 -11.71
N GLN A 118 -0.91 -0.52 -11.37
CA GLN A 118 -1.09 0.90 -11.07
C GLN A 118 -0.26 1.34 -9.85
N VAL A 119 -0.21 0.52 -8.79
CA VAL A 119 0.65 0.79 -7.62
C VAL A 119 2.13 0.82 -8.03
N SER A 120 2.57 -0.10 -8.90
CA SER A 120 3.93 -0.10 -9.42
C SER A 120 4.26 1.16 -10.22
N GLN A 121 3.33 1.62 -11.07
CA GLN A 121 3.50 2.87 -11.83
C GLN A 121 3.56 4.08 -10.91
N ASN A 122 2.68 4.15 -9.90
CA ASN A 122 2.70 5.22 -8.90
C ASN A 122 4.03 5.24 -8.13
N ALA A 123 4.58 4.07 -7.78
CA ALA A 123 5.87 3.98 -7.13
C ALA A 123 7.01 4.55 -8.00
N ILE A 124 6.98 4.34 -9.32
CA ILE A 124 7.95 4.95 -10.25
C ILE A 124 7.82 6.48 -10.22
N THR A 125 6.60 7.01 -10.28
CA THR A 125 6.35 8.46 -10.21
C THR A 125 6.86 9.06 -8.90
N VAL A 126 6.61 8.39 -7.77
CA VAL A 126 7.12 8.83 -6.47
C VAL A 126 8.64 8.74 -6.42
N ALA A 127 9.25 7.72 -7.02
CA ALA A 127 10.72 7.62 -7.09
C ALA A 127 11.34 8.81 -7.84
N THR A 128 10.74 9.23 -8.97
CA THR A 128 11.17 10.45 -9.67
C THR A 128 11.03 11.70 -8.79
N ALA A 129 9.91 11.84 -8.06
CA ALA A 129 9.74 12.95 -7.13
C ALA A 129 10.77 12.95 -5.99
N VAL A 130 11.21 11.77 -5.53
CA VAL A 130 12.26 11.60 -4.54
C VAL A 130 13.64 11.99 -5.08
N GLU A 131 13.93 11.71 -6.36
CA GLU A 131 15.15 12.18 -7.03
C GLU A 131 15.21 13.71 -7.13
N GLU A 132 14.10 14.34 -7.54
CA GLU A 132 13.96 15.81 -7.58
C GLU A 132 14.08 16.43 -6.18
N MET A 133 13.48 15.80 -5.16
CA MET A 133 13.62 16.22 -3.76
C MET A 133 15.08 16.15 -3.30
N THR A 134 15.79 15.07 -3.67
CA THR A 134 17.21 14.89 -3.33
C THR A 134 18.07 15.97 -3.99
N ALA A 135 17.77 16.36 -5.23
CA ALA A 135 18.44 17.47 -5.91
C ALA A 135 18.20 18.79 -5.17
N SER A 136 16.94 19.08 -4.82
CA SER A 136 16.56 20.28 -4.07
C SER A 136 17.22 20.37 -2.70
N ILE A 137 17.27 19.26 -1.94
CA ILE A 137 17.95 19.18 -0.65
C ILE A 137 19.45 19.50 -0.79
N ARG A 138 20.11 18.97 -1.82
CA ARG A 138 21.53 19.28 -2.10
C ARG A 138 21.75 20.74 -2.44
N GLU A 139 20.81 21.37 -3.14
CA GLU A 139 20.87 22.80 -3.45
C GLU A 139 20.71 23.65 -2.18
N ILE A 140 19.73 23.33 -1.33
CA ILE A 140 19.53 23.98 -0.03
C ILE A 140 20.80 23.85 0.84
N ALA A 141 21.41 22.66 0.88
CA ALA A 141 22.66 22.43 1.60
C ALA A 141 23.78 23.38 1.14
N ARG A 142 23.97 23.52 -0.17
CA ARG A 142 24.98 24.41 -0.75
C ARG A 142 24.68 25.88 -0.44
N ASN A 143 23.42 26.29 -0.61
CA ASN A 143 23.00 27.67 -0.36
C ASN A 143 23.17 28.03 1.13
N SER A 144 22.89 27.09 2.03
CA SER A 144 23.07 27.29 3.46
C SER A 144 24.54 27.42 3.85
N ALA A 145 25.39 26.53 3.35
CA ALA A 145 26.84 26.61 3.56
C ALA A 145 27.43 27.91 2.99
N GLN A 146 26.97 28.35 1.83
CA GLN A 146 27.37 29.63 1.24
C GLN A 146 26.88 30.82 2.07
N GLY A 147 25.66 30.78 2.60
CA GLY A 147 25.13 31.77 3.53
C GLY A 147 25.96 31.90 4.81
N ALA A 148 26.36 30.78 5.41
CA ALA A 148 27.22 30.77 6.59
C ALA A 148 28.60 31.39 6.31
N LYS A 149 29.18 31.11 5.13
CA LYS A 149 30.43 31.73 4.70
C LYS A 149 30.30 33.25 4.53
N ILE A 150 29.24 33.72 3.87
CA ILE A 150 28.97 35.15 3.69
C ILE A 150 28.80 35.85 5.05
N ALA A 151 28.11 35.22 6.00
CA ALA A 151 27.97 35.75 7.36
C ALA A 151 29.34 35.88 8.06
N THR A 152 30.19 34.86 7.95
CA THR A 152 31.55 34.89 8.51
C THR A 152 32.40 36.02 7.91
N ASP A 153 32.36 36.19 6.58
CA ASP A 153 33.08 37.25 5.88
C ASP A 153 32.55 38.65 6.28
N ALA A 154 31.24 38.78 6.49
CA ALA A 154 30.61 40.01 6.95
C ALA A 154 31.03 40.38 8.39
N VAL A 155 31.10 39.41 9.32
CA VAL A 155 31.66 39.63 10.67
C VAL A 155 33.11 40.12 10.58
N GLY A 156 33.94 39.47 9.76
CA GLY A 156 35.32 39.90 9.56
C GLY A 156 35.44 41.33 9.03
N THR A 157 34.52 41.74 8.16
CA THR A 157 34.45 43.12 7.64
C THR A 157 34.00 44.10 8.71
N ALA A 158 32.97 43.77 9.49
CA ALA A 158 32.49 44.59 10.60
C ALA A 158 33.58 44.85 11.65
N VAL A 159 34.38 43.84 12.00
CA VAL A 159 35.53 43.97 12.92
C VAL A 159 36.57 44.97 12.38
N LYS A 160 36.91 44.90 11.09
CA LYS A 160 37.86 45.84 10.46
C LYS A 160 37.32 47.28 10.43
N THR A 161 36.04 47.44 10.13
CA THR A 161 35.37 48.74 10.16
C THR A 161 35.36 49.31 11.58
N ASN A 162 35.02 48.50 12.58
CA ASN A 162 35.03 48.90 13.99
C ASN A 162 36.41 49.37 14.44
N ALA A 163 37.49 48.66 14.05
CA ALA A 163 38.85 49.08 14.35
C ALA A 163 39.21 50.44 13.72
N THR A 164 38.72 50.70 12.51
CA THR A 164 38.95 51.97 11.80
C THR A 164 38.22 53.13 12.48
N ILE A 165 36.96 52.92 12.88
CA ILE A 165 36.17 53.94 13.60
C ILE A 165 36.75 54.23 14.98
N ASN A 166 37.19 53.20 15.71
CA ASN A 166 37.87 53.41 17.00
C ASN A 166 39.15 54.25 16.83
N LYS A 167 39.93 54.02 15.77
CA LYS A 167 41.11 54.83 15.45
C LYS A 167 40.72 56.29 15.12
N LEU A 168 39.61 56.50 14.43
CA LEU A 168 39.07 57.84 14.18
C LEU A 168 38.64 58.53 15.48
N GLY A 169 37.92 57.84 16.36
CA GLY A 169 37.54 58.34 17.68
C GLY A 169 38.75 58.75 18.52
N GLN A 170 39.79 57.92 18.56
CA GLN A 170 41.06 58.23 19.24
C GLN A 170 41.74 59.46 18.62
N SER A 171 41.77 59.56 17.29
CA SER A 171 42.36 60.70 16.58
C SER A 171 41.60 62.00 16.89
N SER A 172 40.28 61.96 16.97
CA SER A 172 39.43 63.09 17.36
C SER A 172 39.65 63.52 18.81
N ILE A 173 39.89 62.58 19.72
CA ILE A 173 40.28 62.89 21.12
C ILE A 173 41.61 63.63 21.14
N ASP A 174 42.61 63.18 20.37
CA ASP A 174 43.92 63.80 20.33
C ASP A 174 43.88 65.19 19.68
N ILE A 175 43.08 65.38 18.62
CA ILE A 175 42.81 66.71 18.05
C ILE A 175 42.14 67.61 19.09
N GLY A 176 41.15 67.11 19.84
CA GLY A 176 40.49 67.88 20.91
C GLY A 176 41.47 68.37 21.99
N LYS A 177 42.49 67.58 22.34
CA LYS A 177 43.57 68.00 23.25
C LYS A 177 44.39 69.15 22.65
N VAL A 178 44.76 69.06 21.38
CA VAL A 178 45.51 70.11 20.67
C VAL A 178 44.70 71.41 20.62
N VAL A 179 43.40 71.33 20.27
CA VAL A 179 42.51 72.49 20.20
C VAL A 179 42.42 73.19 21.57
N LYS A 180 42.28 72.44 22.67
CA LYS A 180 42.31 73.03 24.04
C LYS A 180 43.60 73.79 24.35
N VAL A 181 44.75 73.28 23.90
CA VAL A 181 46.04 73.98 24.05
C VAL A 181 46.04 75.27 23.23
N ILE A 182 45.56 75.25 21.98
CA ILE A 182 45.47 76.44 21.14
C ILE A 182 44.53 77.49 21.76
N THR A 183 43.37 77.09 22.28
CA THR A 183 42.45 77.98 22.99
C THR A 183 43.13 78.63 24.20
N SER A 184 43.91 77.86 24.97
CA SER A 184 44.68 78.37 26.12
C SER A 184 45.75 79.38 25.68
N ILE A 185 46.46 79.11 24.58
CA ILE A 185 47.44 80.03 23.99
C ILE A 185 46.76 81.32 23.50
N ALA A 186 45.60 81.22 22.85
CA ALA A 186 44.84 82.37 22.38
C ALA A 186 44.37 83.25 23.55
N GLN A 187 43.87 82.65 24.63
CA GLN A 187 43.50 83.36 25.85
C GLN A 187 44.70 84.05 26.51
N GLN A 188 45.85 83.37 26.59
CA GLN A 188 47.08 83.94 27.13
C GLN A 188 47.61 85.08 26.25
N THR A 189 47.53 84.94 24.93
CA THR A 189 47.91 85.98 23.96
C THR A 189 47.00 87.20 24.07
N ASN A 190 45.70 87.00 24.26
CA ASN A 190 44.74 88.08 24.52
C ASN A 190 45.06 88.84 25.82
N LEU A 191 45.44 88.13 26.90
CA LEU A 191 45.89 88.75 28.16
C LEU A 191 47.21 89.52 28.01
N LEU A 192 48.18 88.96 27.28
CA LEU A 192 49.45 89.62 26.97
C LEU A 192 49.22 90.90 26.15
N ALA A 193 48.38 90.81 25.11
CA ALA A 193 48.01 91.94 24.28
C ALA A 193 47.28 93.03 25.08
N LEU A 194 46.38 92.63 25.98
CA LEU A 194 45.71 93.56 26.89
C LEU A 194 46.70 94.30 27.80
N ASN A 195 47.65 93.59 28.41
CA ASN A 195 48.70 94.20 29.23
C ASN A 195 49.57 95.17 28.40
N ALA A 196 49.90 94.80 27.16
CA ALA A 196 50.62 95.66 26.23
C ALA A 196 49.81 96.91 25.85
N THR A 197 48.49 96.80 25.64
CA THR A 197 47.61 97.95 25.40
C THR A 197 47.58 98.90 26.61
N ILE A 198 47.54 98.35 27.83
CA ILE A 198 47.58 99.14 29.08
C ILE A 198 48.90 99.90 29.19
N GLU A 199 50.03 99.23 28.99
CA GLU A 199 51.35 99.86 29.12
C GLU A 199 51.60 100.88 27.99
N ALA A 200 51.10 100.61 26.77
CA ALA A 200 51.13 101.56 25.67
C ALA A 200 50.30 102.82 25.95
N ALA A 201 49.13 102.69 26.60
CA ALA A 201 48.33 103.83 27.06
C ALA A 201 49.07 104.63 28.17
N ARG A 202 49.83 103.93 29.01
CA ARG A 202 50.64 104.53 30.09
C ARG A 202 51.82 105.36 29.57
N ALA A 203 52.38 104.99 28.43
CA ALA A 203 53.46 105.71 27.74
C ALA A 203 52.99 106.97 26.97
N GLY A 204 51.67 107.26 26.95
CA GLY A 204 51.12 108.47 26.32
C GLY A 204 51.34 108.52 24.81
N ASP A 205 51.73 109.69 24.27
CA ASP A 205 51.90 109.89 22.82
C ASP A 205 53.01 109.03 22.19
N ALA A 206 54.02 108.64 22.97
CA ALA A 206 55.11 107.76 22.49
C ALA A 206 54.64 106.29 22.28
N GLY A 207 53.52 105.88 22.90
CA GLY A 207 53.00 104.52 22.86
C GLY A 207 51.94 104.25 21.79
N LYS A 208 51.47 105.27 21.04
CA LYS A 208 50.35 105.14 20.08
C LYS A 208 50.54 104.04 19.04
N GLY A 209 51.73 103.91 18.46
CA GLY A 209 52.03 102.84 17.48
C GLY A 209 51.99 101.45 18.10
N PHE A 210 52.50 101.30 19.34
CA PHE A 210 52.42 100.05 20.11
C PHE A 210 50.98 99.70 20.51
N ALA A 211 50.17 100.70 20.84
CA ALA A 211 48.77 100.49 21.21
C ALA A 211 47.95 99.91 20.04
N VAL A 212 48.19 100.37 18.81
CA VAL A 212 47.52 99.85 17.60
C VAL A 212 47.88 98.38 17.37
N VAL A 213 49.17 98.03 17.41
CA VAL A 213 49.63 96.65 17.24
C VAL A 213 49.08 95.75 18.36
N ALA A 214 49.10 96.21 19.61
CA ALA A 214 48.54 95.45 20.73
C ALA A 214 47.03 95.21 20.55
N SER A 215 46.28 96.19 20.05
CA SER A 215 44.85 96.02 19.75
C SER A 215 44.59 95.02 18.62
N GLU A 216 45.41 95.02 17.56
CA GLU A 216 45.29 94.07 16.45
C GLU A 216 45.59 92.63 16.90
N VAL A 217 46.65 92.44 17.69
CA VAL A 217 47.00 91.14 18.29
C VAL A 217 45.88 90.65 19.22
N LYS A 218 45.27 91.55 19.97
CA LYS A 218 44.12 91.24 20.85
C LYS A 218 42.92 90.73 20.05
N GLU A 219 42.58 91.39 18.93
CA GLU A 219 41.47 90.98 18.08
C GLU A 219 41.76 89.64 17.38
N LEU A 220 42.97 89.44 16.85
CA LEU A 220 43.42 88.15 16.29
C LEU A 220 43.35 87.02 17.32
N ALA A 221 43.75 87.28 18.57
CA ALA A 221 43.66 86.31 19.66
C ALA A 221 42.19 85.95 19.97
N LYS A 222 41.28 86.92 19.94
CA LYS A 222 39.83 86.71 20.11
C LYS A 222 39.23 85.90 18.96
N GLN A 223 39.57 86.23 17.71
CA GLN A 223 39.16 85.46 16.54
C GLN A 223 39.67 84.02 16.60
N THR A 224 40.92 83.82 17.02
CA THR A 224 41.50 82.49 17.22
C THR A 224 40.75 81.70 18.29
N ALA A 225 40.42 82.32 19.43
CA ALA A 225 39.63 81.69 20.48
C ALA A 225 38.26 81.23 19.94
N ASN A 226 37.52 82.11 19.27
CA ASN A 226 36.23 81.78 18.66
C ASN A 226 36.34 80.64 17.63
N ALA A 227 37.35 80.68 16.76
CA ALA A 227 37.57 79.62 15.78
C ALA A 227 37.90 78.27 16.44
N THR A 228 38.68 78.27 17.52
CA THR A 228 38.97 77.03 18.27
C THR A 228 37.76 76.49 19.02
N GLU A 229 36.83 77.35 19.44
CA GLU A 229 35.56 76.94 20.04
C GLU A 229 34.67 76.23 18.99
N ASP A 230 34.53 76.81 17.80
CA ASP A 230 33.82 76.18 16.68
C ASP A 230 34.44 74.83 16.27
N ILE A 231 35.77 74.74 16.24
CA ILE A 231 36.47 73.47 15.98
C ILE A 231 36.20 72.46 17.10
N SER A 232 36.17 72.90 18.37
CA SER A 232 35.88 72.03 19.50
C SER A 232 34.50 71.40 19.39
N GLN A 233 33.47 72.21 19.05
CA GLN A 233 32.11 71.70 18.83
C GLN A 233 32.04 70.68 17.69
N ARG A 234 32.78 70.90 16.60
CA ARG A 234 32.86 69.94 15.48
C ARG A 234 33.55 68.63 15.90
N ILE A 235 34.58 68.71 16.73
CA ILE A 235 35.28 67.52 17.25
C ILE A 235 34.39 66.73 18.20
N GLU A 236 33.60 67.38 19.05
CA GLU A 236 32.60 66.71 19.91
C GLU A 236 31.51 66.01 19.08
N ALA A 237 31.05 66.65 18.01
CA ALA A 237 30.12 66.02 17.07
C ALA A 237 30.73 64.78 16.42
N ILE A 238 31.98 64.86 15.94
CA ILE A 238 32.68 63.70 15.37
C ILE A 238 32.83 62.58 16.41
N GLN A 239 33.18 62.89 17.65
CA GLN A 239 33.30 61.89 18.71
C GLN A 239 31.96 61.19 18.97
N THR A 240 30.87 61.96 19.04
CA THR A 240 29.50 61.44 19.21
C THR A 240 29.11 60.53 18.05
N ASP A 241 29.33 60.98 16.82
CA ASP A 241 29.02 60.19 15.61
C ASP A 241 29.86 58.91 15.54
N THR A 242 31.13 58.96 15.93
CA THR A 242 31.98 57.75 15.97
C THR A 242 31.50 56.74 17.00
N ASN A 243 31.04 57.18 18.18
CA ASN A 243 30.48 56.28 19.19
C ASN A 243 29.18 55.64 18.71
N GLY A 244 28.27 56.42 18.11
CA GLY A 244 27.04 55.90 17.52
C GLY A 244 27.31 54.89 16.40
N ALA A 245 28.36 55.11 15.59
CA ALA A 245 28.76 54.17 14.56
C ALA A 245 29.33 52.85 15.13
N VAL A 246 30.07 52.90 16.25
CA VAL A 246 30.55 51.68 16.96
C VAL A 246 29.38 50.86 17.50
N GLU A 247 28.37 51.52 18.09
CA GLU A 247 27.16 50.85 18.58
C GLU A 247 26.40 50.16 17.43
N ALA A 248 26.17 50.88 16.33
CA ALA A 248 25.50 50.32 15.15
C ALA A 248 26.25 49.12 14.55
N ILE A 249 27.59 49.16 14.48
CA ILE A 249 28.39 48.03 14.00
C ILE A 249 28.28 46.83 14.94
N THR A 250 28.19 47.07 16.25
CA THR A 250 28.03 46.01 17.26
C THR A 250 26.67 45.32 17.08
N GLU A 251 25.61 46.07 16.87
CA GLU A 251 24.27 45.53 16.57
C GLU A 251 24.26 44.70 15.28
N ILE A 252 24.85 45.23 14.19
CA ILE A 252 24.98 44.51 12.92
C ILE A 252 25.73 43.18 13.12
N THR A 253 26.82 43.18 13.89
CA THR A 253 27.58 41.96 14.18
C THR A 253 26.73 40.93 14.93
N GLY A 254 25.88 41.37 15.86
CA GLY A 254 24.92 40.50 16.55
C GLY A 254 23.93 39.84 15.59
N VAL A 255 23.33 40.61 14.68
CA VAL A 255 22.40 40.10 13.66
C VAL A 255 23.09 39.12 12.72
N VAL A 256 24.32 39.41 12.27
CA VAL A 256 25.06 38.51 11.36
C VAL A 256 25.44 37.19 12.06
N ASN A 257 25.78 37.21 13.35
CA ASN A 257 26.00 35.98 14.12
C ASN A 257 24.73 35.14 14.21
N GLN A 258 23.57 35.75 14.47
CA GLN A 258 22.28 35.04 14.46
C GLN A 258 21.99 34.41 13.10
N ILE A 259 22.33 35.08 11.99
CA ILE A 259 22.22 34.49 10.66
C ILE A 259 23.10 33.23 10.54
N SER A 260 24.35 33.28 11.02
CA SER A 260 25.25 32.12 11.00
C SER A 260 24.72 30.94 11.82
N ASP A 261 24.12 31.19 12.97
CA ASP A 261 23.51 30.16 13.83
C ASP A 261 22.29 29.51 13.15
N ILE A 262 21.45 30.32 12.48
CA ILE A 262 20.32 29.84 11.69
C ILE A 262 20.81 28.94 10.54
N GLN A 263 21.89 29.32 9.85
CA GLN A 263 22.45 28.49 8.77
C GLN A 263 22.94 27.13 9.29
N THR A 264 23.55 27.08 10.47
CA THR A 264 23.96 25.82 11.11
C THR A 264 22.75 24.93 11.44
N THR A 265 21.66 25.54 11.90
CA THR A 265 20.40 24.83 12.16
C THR A 265 19.78 24.30 10.87
N ILE A 266 19.78 25.09 9.79
CA ILE A 266 19.31 24.66 8.47
C ILE A 266 20.15 23.48 7.96
N ALA A 267 21.48 23.53 8.09
CA ALA A 267 22.36 22.43 7.69
C ALA A 267 22.01 21.11 8.42
N SER A 268 21.74 21.19 9.73
CA SER A 268 21.31 20.02 10.52
C SER A 268 19.96 19.47 10.05
N ALA A 269 18.99 20.35 9.77
CA ALA A 269 17.68 19.95 9.24
C ALA A 269 17.78 19.32 7.85
N VAL A 270 18.72 19.80 7.01
CA VAL A 270 19.00 19.25 5.68
C VAL A 270 19.59 17.84 5.76
N GLU A 271 20.44 17.54 6.75
CA GLU A 271 20.93 16.17 6.99
C GLU A 271 19.79 15.22 7.38
N GLU A 272 18.88 15.66 8.25
CA GLU A 272 17.69 14.88 8.64
C GLU A 272 16.74 14.66 7.46
N GLN A 273 16.50 15.69 6.64
CA GLN A 273 15.74 15.57 5.40
C GLN A 273 16.38 14.56 4.44
N THR A 274 17.70 14.59 4.29
CA THR A 274 18.42 13.64 3.43
C THR A 274 18.20 12.19 3.87
N ALA A 275 18.32 11.92 5.18
CA ALA A 275 18.07 10.60 5.73
C ALA A 275 16.62 10.14 5.50
N THR A 276 15.66 11.03 5.75
CA THR A 276 14.22 10.76 5.55
C THR A 276 13.90 10.48 4.09
N THR A 277 14.42 11.28 3.16
CA THR A 277 14.23 11.09 1.71
C THR A 277 14.84 9.77 1.23
N SER A 278 15.99 9.36 1.79
CA SER A 278 16.59 8.05 1.50
C SER A 278 15.72 6.88 1.98
N GLU A 279 15.13 6.99 3.18
CA GLU A 279 14.19 5.99 3.70
C GLU A 279 12.91 5.94 2.85
N ILE A 280 12.37 7.07 2.39
CA ILE A 280 11.24 7.11 1.47
C ILE A 280 11.59 6.38 0.17
N SER A 281 12.76 6.66 -0.42
CA SER A 281 13.24 5.99 -1.64
C SER A 281 13.24 4.46 -1.48
N ARG A 282 13.77 3.98 -0.35
CA ARG A 282 13.81 2.55 -0.04
C ARG A 282 12.42 1.94 0.10
N ASN A 283 11.52 2.59 0.86
CA ASN A 283 10.15 2.12 1.06
C ASN A 283 9.34 2.08 -0.24
N VAL A 284 9.56 3.05 -1.13
CA VAL A 284 8.93 3.09 -2.46
C VAL A 284 9.43 1.93 -3.33
N ALA A 285 10.73 1.64 -3.31
CA ALA A 285 11.29 0.50 -4.04
C ALA A 285 10.76 -0.85 -3.52
N GLU A 286 10.65 -1.01 -2.19
CA GLU A 286 10.04 -2.20 -1.58
C GLU A 286 8.56 -2.33 -1.95
N SER A 287 7.81 -1.22 -1.96
CA SER A 287 6.39 -1.19 -2.37
C SER A 287 6.21 -1.59 -3.84
N ALA A 288 7.05 -1.08 -4.74
CA ALA A 288 7.03 -1.46 -6.16
C ALA A 288 7.30 -2.96 -6.37
N LYS A 289 8.28 -3.49 -5.63
CA LYS A 289 8.58 -4.93 -5.63
C LYS A 289 7.42 -5.76 -5.08
N GLY A 290 6.79 -5.28 -4.00
CA GLY A 290 5.59 -5.89 -3.42
C GLY A 290 4.44 -5.95 -4.42
N ALA A 291 4.17 -4.85 -5.13
CA ALA A 291 3.15 -4.78 -6.17
C ALA A 291 3.43 -5.77 -7.33
N THR A 292 4.69 -5.87 -7.77
CA THR A 292 5.09 -6.85 -8.80
C THR A 292 4.84 -8.29 -8.34
N ASN A 293 5.16 -8.61 -7.07
CA ASN A 293 4.91 -9.93 -6.51
C ASN A 293 3.40 -10.23 -6.39
N ILE A 294 2.59 -9.23 -6.03
CA ILE A 294 1.12 -9.36 -6.00
C ILE A 294 0.59 -9.67 -7.40
N ALA A 295 0.98 -8.90 -8.42
CA ALA A 295 0.56 -9.15 -9.80
C ALA A 295 0.90 -10.57 -10.26
N LYS A 296 2.12 -11.05 -9.96
CA LYS A 296 2.53 -12.43 -10.26
C LYS A 296 1.66 -13.48 -9.55
N ASN A 297 1.45 -13.33 -8.24
CA ASN A 297 0.67 -14.28 -7.47
C ASN A 297 -0.79 -14.31 -7.90
N ILE A 298 -1.34 -13.14 -8.25
CA ILE A 298 -2.70 -13.00 -8.75
C ILE A 298 -2.86 -13.62 -10.14
N GLY A 299 -1.84 -13.56 -11.00
CA GLY A 299 -1.81 -14.31 -12.26
C GLY A 299 -1.94 -15.82 -12.03
N ILE A 300 -1.29 -16.36 -10.99
CA ILE A 300 -1.43 -17.78 -10.61
C ILE A 300 -2.86 -18.07 -10.10
N VAL A 301 -3.44 -17.17 -9.30
CA VAL A 301 -4.83 -17.31 -8.83
C VAL A 301 -5.81 -17.36 -10.00
N ALA A 302 -5.67 -16.46 -10.99
CA ALA A 302 -6.49 -16.48 -12.20
C ALA A 302 -6.36 -17.81 -12.96
N GLN A 303 -5.13 -18.33 -13.10
CA GLN A 303 -4.89 -19.61 -13.76
C GLN A 303 -5.51 -20.81 -13.01
N ASN A 304 -5.44 -20.79 -11.68
CA ASN A 304 -6.05 -21.81 -10.85
C ASN A 304 -7.58 -21.77 -10.97
N ALA A 305 -8.17 -20.57 -11.01
CA ALA A 305 -9.60 -20.39 -11.23
C ALA A 305 -10.04 -20.96 -12.59
N LEU A 306 -9.30 -20.70 -13.67
CA LEU A 306 -9.57 -21.31 -14.99
C LEU A 306 -9.50 -22.86 -14.94
N SER A 307 -8.55 -23.40 -14.17
CA SER A 307 -8.42 -24.85 -13.98
C SER A 307 -9.62 -25.43 -13.21
N THR A 308 -10.11 -24.72 -12.19
CA THR A 308 -11.34 -25.07 -11.46
C THR A 308 -12.56 -25.04 -12.38
N THR A 309 -12.72 -24.03 -13.24
CA THR A 309 -13.79 -23.99 -14.25
C THR A 309 -13.74 -25.20 -15.17
N SER A 310 -12.54 -25.59 -15.64
CA SER A 310 -12.38 -26.80 -16.46
C SER A 310 -12.75 -28.08 -15.68
N GLY A 311 -12.32 -28.19 -14.43
CA GLY A 311 -12.65 -29.33 -13.57
C GLY A 311 -14.15 -29.43 -13.26
N ALA A 312 -14.81 -28.29 -13.04
CA ALA A 312 -16.25 -28.19 -12.87
C ALA A 312 -16.99 -28.66 -14.13
N ASN A 313 -16.58 -28.21 -15.31
CA ASN A 313 -17.17 -28.65 -16.58
C ASN A 313 -17.01 -30.17 -16.79
N ASN A 314 -15.85 -30.75 -16.48
CA ASN A 314 -15.63 -32.18 -16.57
C ASN A 314 -16.52 -32.96 -15.57
N THR A 315 -16.69 -32.43 -14.36
CA THR A 315 -17.56 -33.03 -13.34
C THR A 315 -19.03 -32.97 -13.75
N SER A 316 -19.48 -31.86 -14.32
CA SER A 316 -20.82 -31.71 -14.89
C SER A 316 -21.08 -32.75 -15.99
N GLN A 317 -20.15 -32.93 -16.93
CA GLN A 317 -20.28 -33.94 -17.99
C GLN A 317 -20.35 -35.36 -17.44
N ALA A 318 -19.52 -35.69 -16.44
CA ALA A 318 -19.57 -36.99 -15.78
C ALA A 318 -20.90 -37.21 -15.03
N ALA A 319 -21.44 -36.17 -14.40
CA ALA A 319 -22.72 -36.20 -13.73
C ALA A 319 -23.89 -36.40 -14.72
N GLU A 320 -23.89 -35.69 -15.85
CA GLU A 320 -24.86 -35.90 -16.94
C GLU A 320 -24.85 -37.34 -17.46
N GLU A 321 -23.67 -37.94 -17.60
CA GLU A 321 -23.52 -39.33 -17.99
C GLU A 321 -24.08 -40.30 -16.93
N LEU A 322 -23.79 -40.07 -15.64
CA LEU A 322 -24.36 -40.86 -14.54
C LEU A 322 -25.88 -40.76 -14.49
N ALA A 323 -26.45 -39.56 -14.69
CA ALA A 323 -27.89 -39.35 -14.76
C ALA A 323 -28.51 -40.15 -15.92
N ARG A 324 -27.85 -40.17 -17.08
CA ARG A 324 -28.28 -40.97 -18.24
C ARG A 324 -28.26 -42.47 -17.94
N ILE A 325 -27.16 -42.98 -17.36
CA ILE A 325 -27.02 -44.41 -17.00
C ILE A 325 -28.08 -44.80 -15.96
N ALA A 326 -28.31 -43.95 -14.96
CA ALA A 326 -29.32 -44.17 -13.94
C ALA A 326 -30.74 -44.22 -14.52
N ALA A 327 -31.08 -43.29 -15.43
CA ALA A 327 -32.36 -43.28 -16.14
C ALA A 327 -32.53 -44.53 -17.02
N GLU A 328 -31.47 -45.00 -17.69
CA GLU A 328 -31.50 -46.23 -18.46
C GLU A 328 -31.70 -47.47 -17.57
N LEU A 329 -31.01 -47.53 -16.42
CA LEU A 329 -31.19 -48.60 -15.44
C LEU A 329 -32.60 -48.61 -14.86
N GLN A 330 -33.16 -47.44 -14.50
CA GLN A 330 -34.56 -47.32 -14.08
C GLN A 330 -35.53 -47.82 -15.17
N LYS A 331 -35.26 -47.51 -16.45
CA LYS A 331 -36.05 -48.00 -17.57
C LYS A 331 -35.96 -49.52 -17.73
N ILE A 332 -34.79 -50.12 -17.50
CA ILE A 332 -34.61 -51.57 -17.53
C ILE A 332 -35.36 -52.21 -16.37
N VAL A 333 -35.19 -51.69 -15.15
CA VAL A 333 -35.85 -52.19 -13.95
C VAL A 333 -37.37 -52.07 -14.05
N GLY A 334 -37.88 -50.96 -14.59
CA GLY A 334 -39.31 -50.72 -14.81
C GLY A 334 -39.98 -51.64 -15.85
N LYS A 335 -39.22 -52.46 -16.59
CA LYS A 335 -39.79 -53.53 -17.44
C LYS A 335 -40.25 -54.73 -16.63
N PHE A 336 -39.70 -54.91 -15.43
CA PHE A 336 -40.08 -55.99 -14.54
C PHE A 336 -41.30 -55.58 -13.71
N LYS A 337 -42.19 -56.53 -13.45
CA LYS A 337 -43.30 -56.39 -12.53
C LYS A 337 -42.96 -57.20 -11.28
N PHE A 338 -42.73 -56.52 -10.16
CA PHE A 338 -42.16 -57.09 -8.94
C PHE A 338 -42.82 -56.45 -7.72
#